data_AF-G5AEE2-F1
#
_entry.id   AF-G5AEE2-F1
#
_cell.length_a   1.000
_cell.length_b   1.000
_cell.length_c   1.000
_cell.angle_alpha   90.00
_cell.angle_beta   90.00
_cell.angle_gamma   90.00
#
_symmetry.space_group_name_H-M   'P 1'
#
loop_
_entity.id
_entity.type
_entity.pdbx_description
1 polymer ?
#
loop_
_entity_poly.entity_id
_entity_poly.type
_entity_poly.pdbx_seq_one_letter_code
_entity_poly.pdbx_strand_id
1 'polypeptide(L)' 'IIIHQQQKRRPPKAKHLTQLYWQSRRVADQLSVISWQHHIRDFNKMADALANLAMNTRRSMQ' A
#
# COMPACT_ATOMS: atom_id res chain seq x y z
N ILE A 1 7.45 -3.91 7.66
CA ILE A 1 7.33 -5.24 6.98
C ILE A 1 6.92 -5.10 5.52
N ILE A 2 5.81 -4.40 5.20
CA ILE A 2 5.30 -4.26 3.82
C ILE A 2 6.28 -3.54 2.88
N ILE A 3 6.90 -2.44 3.34
CA ILE A 3 7.89 -1.70 2.54
C ILE A 3 9.07 -2.59 2.14
N HIS A 4 9.53 -3.44 3.06
CA HIS A 4 10.60 -4.39 2.78
C HIS A 4 10.21 -5.45 1.74
N GLN A 5 8.95 -5.90 1.77
CA GLN A 5 8.41 -6.82 0.77
C GLN A 5 8.38 -6.18 -0.62
N GLN A 6 8.08 -4.89 -0.71
CA GLN A 6 8.10 -4.15 -1.97
C GLN A 6 9.52 -3.88 -2.46
N GLN A 7 10.44 -3.48 -1.58
CA GLN A 7 11.85 -3.25 -1.93
C GLN A 7 12.53 -4.55 -2.40
N LYS A 8 12.37 -5.65 -1.66
CA LYS A 8 13.01 -6.94 -1.97
C LYS A 8 12.23 -7.82 -2.94
N ARG A 9 11.08 -7.35 -3.43
CA ARG A 9 10.17 -8.14 -4.29
C ARG A 9 9.81 -9.50 -3.67
N ARG A 10 9.62 -9.54 -2.35
CA ARG A 10 9.28 -10.76 -1.60
C ARG A 10 7.80 -10.75 -1.21
N PRO A 11 6.99 -11.72 -1.66
CA PRO A 11 5.59 -11.76 -1.27
C PRO A 11 5.43 -12.04 0.23
N PRO A 12 4.30 -11.64 0.83
CA PRO A 12 3.98 -11.97 2.21
C PRO A 12 3.81 -13.48 2.40
N LYS A 13 4.20 -13.97 3.59
CA LYS A 13 3.98 -15.38 4.00
C LYS A 13 2.49 -15.71 4.18
N ALA A 14 1.68 -14.72 4.52
CA ALA A 14 0.24 -14.86 4.67
C ALA A 14 -0.42 -15.02 3.30
N LYS A 15 -0.95 -16.21 3.02
CA LYS A 15 -1.52 -16.58 1.71
C LYS A 15 -2.63 -15.63 1.23
N HIS A 16 -3.48 -15.15 2.14
CA HIS A 16 -4.57 -14.24 1.80
C HIS A 16 -4.10 -12.85 1.31
N LEU A 17 -2.85 -12.47 1.61
CA LEU A 17 -2.26 -11.20 1.16
C LEU A 17 -1.42 -11.34 -0.12
N THR A 18 -1.11 -12.57 -0.54
CA THR A 18 -0.23 -12.83 -1.69
C THR A 18 -0.83 -12.27 -2.99
N GLN A 19 -2.15 -12.42 -3.18
CA GLN A 19 -2.82 -11.90 -4.37
C GLN A 19 -2.77 -10.37 -4.44
N LEU A 20 -3.11 -9.69 -3.34
CA LEU A 20 -3.06 -8.23 -3.25
C LEU A 20 -1.64 -7.71 -3.49
N TYR A 21 -0.63 -8.38 -2.93
CA TYR A 21 0.77 -8.03 -3.15
C TYR A 21 1.14 -7.99 -4.64
N TRP A 22 0.78 -9.04 -5.40
CA TRP A 22 1.10 -9.11 -6.83
C TRP A 22 0.32 -8.09 -7.67
N GLN A 23 -0.93 -7.81 -7.32
CA GLN A 23 -1.72 -6.76 -7.98
C GLN A 23 -1.07 -5.39 -7.79
N SER A 24 -0.75 -5.03 -6.54
CA SER A 24 -0.06 -3.78 -6.24
C SER A 24 1.32 -3.70 -6.89
N ARG A 25 2.04 -4.83 -6.97
CA ARG A 25 3.35 -4.90 -7.62
C ARG A 25 3.28 -4.58 -9.10
N ARG A 26 2.32 -5.16 -9.83
CA ARG A 26 2.12 -4.89 -11.26
C ARG A 26 1.90 -3.41 -11.53
N VAL A 27 1.07 -2.75 -10.72
CA VAL A 27 0.83 -1.30 -10.83
C VAL A 27 2.09 -0.51 -10.52
N ALA A 28 2.85 -0.88 -9.48
CA ALA A 28 4.10 -0.22 -9.16
C ALA A 28 5.16 -0.35 -10.26
N ASP A 29 5.24 -1.51 -10.92
CA ASP A 29 6.13 -1.74 -12.05
C ASP A 29 5.67 -0.92 -13.28
N GLN A 30 4.36 -0.79 -13.53
CA GLN A 30 3.81 0.09 -14.58
C GLN A 30 4.13 1.56 -14.35
N LEU A 31 4.06 2.02 -13.09
CA LEU A 31 4.37 3.40 -12.71
C LEU A 31 5.88 3.65 -12.55
N SER A 32 6.73 2.65 -12.80
CA SER A 32 8.18 2.75 -12.63
C SER A 32 8.59 3.24 -11.23
N VAL A 33 7.93 2.75 -10.17
CA VAL A 33 8.22 3.14 -8.79
C VAL A 33 9.66 2.78 -8.42
N ILE A 34 10.44 3.80 -8.06
CA ILE A 34 11.89 3.67 -7.83
C ILE A 34 12.22 3.31 -6.38
N SER A 35 11.45 3.84 -5.42
CA SER A 35 11.73 3.65 -3.99
C SER A 35 10.46 3.54 -3.15
N TRP A 36 10.60 2.91 -1.98
CA TRP A 36 9.55 2.78 -0.99
C TRP A 36 10.07 3.29 0.34
N GLN A 37 9.34 4.21 0.97
CA GLN A 37 9.74 4.86 2.21
C GLN A 37 8.65 4.74 3.26
N HIS A 38 9.05 4.59 4.52
CA HIS A 38 8.12 4.52 5.63
C HIS A 38 7.91 5.92 6.19
N HIS A 39 6.67 6.41 6.13
CA HIS A 39 6.28 7.62 6.82
C HIS A 39 5.43 7.25 8.03
N ILE A 40 5.75 7.86 9.19
CA ILE A 40 4.91 7.75 10.39
C ILE A 40 3.57 8.42 10.09
N ARG A 41 2.48 7.93 10.70
CA ARG A 41 1.11 8.39 10.46
C ARG A 41 0.97 9.91 10.53
N ASP A 42 1.62 10.54 11.50
CA ASP A 42 1.58 12.00 11.69
C ASP A 42 2.14 12.80 10.51
N PHE A 43 2.98 12.18 9.68
CA PHE A 43 3.53 12.79 8.46
C PHE A 43 2.79 12.36 7.19
N ASN A 44 1.77 11.49 7.28
CA ASN A 44 0.97 11.02 6.15
C ASN A 44 -0.54 11.32 6.33
N LYS A 45 -0.85 12.51 6.86
CA LYS A 45 -2.19 12.90 7.31
C LYS A 45 -3.25 12.85 6.20
N MET A 46 -2.87 13.17 4.96
CA MET A 46 -3.82 13.18 3.84
C MET A 46 -4.32 11.77 3.50
N ALA A 47 -3.40 10.82 3.33
CA ALA A 47 -3.78 9.42 3.08
C ALA A 47 -4.57 8.84 4.27
N ASP A 48 -4.19 9.20 5.49
CA ASP A 48 -4.90 8.77 6.70
C ASP A 48 -6.33 9.30 6.75
N ALA A 49 -6.52 10.59 6.48
CA ALA A 49 -7.85 11.22 6.46
C ALA A 49 -8.76 10.57 5.40
N LEU A 50 -8.24 10.31 4.20
CA LEU A 50 -8.99 9.64 3.13
C LEU A 50 -9.38 8.20 3.52
N ALA A 51 -8.46 7.45 4.13
CA ALA A 51 -8.75 6.10 4.60
C ALA A 51 -9.84 6.12 5.68
N ASN A 52 -9.74 7.00 6.68
CA ASN A 52 -10.74 7.14 7.73
C ASN A 52 -12.11 7.55 7.17
N LEU A 53 -12.14 8.47 6.19
CA LEU A 53 -13.37 8.89 5.55
C LEU A 53 -14.04 7.74 4.77
N ALA A 54 -13.26 6.98 4.00
CA ALA A 54 -13.76 5.83 3.26
C ALA A 54 -14.32 4.74 4.20
N MET A 55 -13.64 4.47 5.32
CA MET A 55 -14.12 3.52 6.33
C MET A 55 -15.43 3.99 6.97
N ASN A 56 -15.53 5.27 7.34
CA ASN A 56 -16.72 5.84 7.97
C ASN A 56 -17.92 5.88 7.03
N THR A 57 -17.70 6.24 5.76
CA THR A 57 -18.76 6.37 4.76
C THR A 57 -19.08 5.06 4.04
N ARG A 58 -18.21 4.05 4.16
CA ARG A 58 -18.22 2.80 3.37
C ARG A 58 -18.24 3.04 1.85
N ARG A 59 -17.69 4.17 1.40
CA ARG A 59 -17.58 4.55 -0.01
C ARG A 59 -16.11 4.74 -0.38
N SER A 60 -15.74 4.33 -1.58
CA SER A 60 -14.45 4.68 -2.14
C SER A 60 -14.44 6.19 -2.44
N MET A 61 -13.41 6.89 -1.97
CA MET A 61 -13.22 8.33 -2.20
C MET A 61 -12.03 8.60 -3.14
N GLN A 62 -11.67 7.62 -3.96
CA GLN A 62 -10.67 7.72 -5.02
C GLN A 62 -11.26 8.28 -6.31
#